data_AF-A0A535ZU03-F1
#
_entry.id   AF-A0A535ZU03-F1
#
_cell.length_a   1.000
_cell.length_b   1.000
_cell.length_c   1.000
_cell.angle_alpha   90.00
_cell.angle_beta   90.00
_cell.angle_gamma   90.00
#
_symmetry.space_group_name_H-M   'P 1'
#
loop_
_entity.id
_entity.type
_entity.pdbx_description
1 polymer ?
#
loop_
_entity_poly.entity_id
_entity_poly.type
_entity_poly.pdbx_seq_one_letter_code
_entity_poly.pdbx_strand_id
1 'polypeptide(L)' 'MPPAKKILIVDDEAMIRKAVHLALEKEGYEVVEAETGGEA' A
#
# COMPACT_ATOMS: atom_id res chain seq x y z
N MET A 1 3.34 -17.90 -12.78
CA MET A 1 3.04 -17.34 -11.44
C MET A 1 1.85 -16.40 -11.62
N PRO A 2 0.80 -16.47 -10.78
CA PRO A 2 -0.27 -15.47 -10.85
C PRO A 2 0.32 -14.06 -10.63
N PRO A 3 -0.25 -13.01 -11.24
CA PRO A 3 0.23 -11.65 -11.01
C PRO A 3 0.14 -11.33 -9.52
N ALA A 4 1.17 -10.66 -8.99
CA ALA A 4 1.14 -10.14 -7.62
C ALA A 4 -0.12 -9.27 -7.48
N LYS A 5 -0.92 -9.53 -6.44
CA LYS A 5 -2.13 -8.74 -6.21
C LYS A 5 -1.70 -7.33 -5.80
N LYS A 6 -2.22 -6.32 -6.49
CA LYS A 6 -1.90 -4.92 -6.26
C LYS A 6 -2.88 -4.31 -5.25
N ILE A 7 -2.36 -3.61 -4.25
CA ILE A 7 -3.13 -2.97 -3.17
C ILE A 7 -2.81 -1.47 -3.13
N LEU A 8 -3.85 -0.63 -3.09
CA LEU A 8 -3.73 0.81 -2.84
C LEU A 8 -4.06 1.09 -1.37
N ILE A 9 -3.14 1.73 -0.65
CA ILE A 9 -3.35 2.24 0.70
C ILE A 9 -3.58 3.74 0.60
N VAL A 10 -4.71 4.22 1.13
CA VAL A 10 -5.01 5.65 1.25
C VAL A 10 -5.15 5.98 2.72
N ASP A 11 -4.21 6.77 3.25
CA ASP A 11 -4.15 7.13 4.66
C ASP A 11 -3.43 8.48 4.79
N ASP A 12 -3.97 9.42 5.56
CA ASP A 12 -3.40 10.75 5.78
C ASP A 12 -2.24 10.72 6.78
N GLU A 13 -2.18 9.72 7.66
CA GLU A 13 -1.07 9.52 8.57
C GLU A 13 0.05 8.68 7.92
N ALA A 14 1.14 9.37 7.55
CA ALA A 14 2.31 8.74 6.93
C ALA A 14 2.93 7.59 7.76
N MET A 15 2.79 7.62 9.10
CA MET A 15 3.33 6.56 9.96
C MET A 15 2.53 5.27 9.83
N ILE A 16 1.20 5.38 9.81
CA ILE A 16 0.28 4.25 9.63
C ILE A 16 0.43 3.69 8.21
N ARG A 17 0.41 4.57 7.20
CA ARG A 17 0.57 4.19 5.79
C ARG A 17 1.81 3.32 5.54
N LYS A 18 2.96 3.73 6.08
CA LYS A 18 4.23 2.98 5.99
C LYS A 18 4.20 1.65 6.74
N ALA A 19 3.57 1.60 7.92
CA ALA A 19 3.45 0.36 8.67
C ALA A 19 2.63 -0.69 7.91
N VAL A 20 1.53 -0.27 7.28
CA VAL A 20 0.68 -1.12 6.45
C VAL A 20 1.40 -1.55 5.18
N HIS A 21 2.14 -0.64 4.52
CA HIS A 21 2.97 -0.98 3.36
C HIS A 21 3.96 -2.10 3.66
N LEU A 22 4.76 -1.95 4.73
CA LEU A 22 5.75 -2.94 5.15
C LEU A 22 5.14 -4.29 5.49
N ALA A 23 3.93 -4.31 6.06
CA ALA A 23 3.23 -5.55 6.36
C ALA A 23 2.78 -6.26 5.08
N LEU A 24 2.22 -5.52 4.12
CA LEU A 24 1.72 -6.09 2.86
C LEU A 24 2.83 -6.50 1.90
N GLU A 25 3.94 -5.76 1.82
CA GLU A 25 5.09 -6.20 1.02
C GLU A 25 5.69 -7.51 1.54
N LYS A 26 5.74 -7.72 2.86
CA LYS A 26 6.22 -8.98 3.46
C LYS A 26 5.36 -10.18 3.07
N GLU A 27 4.07 -9.96 2.86
CA GLU A 27 3.14 -10.99 2.38
C GLU A 27 3.19 -11.18 0.85
N GLY A 28 4.04 -10.42 0.14
CA GLY A 28 4.26 -10.54 -1.30
C GLY A 28 3.28 -9.77 -2.18
N TYR A 29 2.60 -8.77 -1.63
CA TYR A 29 1.73 -7.86 -2.39
C TYR A 29 2.53 -6.72 -3.04
N GLU A 30 2.03 -6.23 -4.17
CA GLU A 30 2.51 -4.98 -4.77
C GLU A 30 1.69 -3.83 -4.16
N VAL A 31 2.34 -2.93 -3.44
CA VAL A 31 1.66 -1.89 -2.66
C VAL A 31 1.87 -0.52 -3.31
N VAL A 32 0.78 0.24 -3.47
CA VAL A 32 0.77 1.65 -3.85
C VAL A 32 0.25 2.46 -2.67
N GLU A 33 0.89 3.60 -2.40
CA GLU A 33 0.49 4.52 -1.34
C GLU A 33 -0.07 5.80 -1.95
N ALA A 34 -1.13 6.33 -1.35
CA ALA A 34 -1.62 7.68 -1.60
C ALA A 34 -1.94 8.37 -0.27
N GLU A 35 -1.69 9.67 -0.18
CA GLU A 35 -2.05 10.47 0.99
C GLU A 35 -3.50 10.94 0.92
N THR A 36 -4.04 11.08 -0.29
CA THR A 36 -5.43 11.46 -0.53
C THR A 36 -6.01 10.69 -1.73
N GLY A 37 -7.33 10.57 -1.81
CA GLY A 37 -8.01 9.82 -2.88
C GLY A 37 -7.85 10.39 -4.30
N GLY A 38 -7.15 11.52 -4.46
CA GLY A 38 -6.88 12.15 -5.75
C GLY A 38 -5.50 11.86 -6.36
N GLU A 39 -4.62 11.15 -5.66
CA GLU A 39 -3.19 11.01 -6.03
C GLU A 39 -2.79 9.60 -6.55
N ALA A 40 -3.73 8.78 -7.01
CA ALA A 40 -3.44 7.40 -7.45
C ALA A 40 -3.22 7.22 -8.95
#